data_AF-A0A662DUM3-F1
#
_entry.id   AF-A0A662DUM3-F1
#
_cell.length_a   1.000
_cell.length_b   1.000
_cell.length_c   1.000
_cell.angle_alpha   90.00
_cell.angle_beta   90.00
_cell.angle_gamma   90.00
#
_symmetry.space_group_name_H-M   'P 1'
#
loop_
_entity.id
_entity.type
_entity.pdbx_description
1 polymer ?
#
loop_
_entity_poly.entity_id
_entity_poly.type
_entity_poly.pdbx_seq_one_letter_code
_entity_poly.pdbx_strand_id
1 'polypeptide(L)'
;MDIEKLKSAVSRFSEMKVLVAGDIVLDEFMYTEIDRVSREAPVFICRYENSERFPGCAGNTAMNVLSLGAKPYPAGIVGRDEDGTHIADRFWNSGMDL
;
A
#
# COMPACT_ATOMS: atom_id res chain seq x y z
N MET A 1 13.27 5.03 28.99
CA MET A 1 13.39 4.81 27.53
C MET A 1 14.52 5.70 27.04
N ASP A 2 15.58 5.12 26.48
CA ASP A 2 16.79 5.86 26.09
C ASP A 2 16.59 6.47 24.69
N ILE A 3 16.43 7.79 24.65
CA ILE A 3 16.13 8.53 23.41
C ILE A 3 17.31 8.54 22.45
N GLU A 4 18.54 8.51 22.95
CA GLU A 4 19.75 8.54 22.12
C GLU A 4 19.95 7.20 21.42
N LYS A 5 19.65 6.11 22.12
CA LYS A 5 19.61 4.77 21.50
C LYS A 5 18.58 4.70 20.37
N LEU A 6 17.40 5.31 20.53
CA LEU A 6 16.37 5.34 19.50
C LEU A 6 16.79 6.18 18.29
N LYS A 7 17.33 7.38 18.49
CA LYS A 7 17.85 8.23 17.40
C LYS A 7 18.92 7.51 16.59
N SER A 8 19.86 6.85 17.26
CA SER A 8 20.91 6.07 16.61
C SER A 8 20.36 4.88 15.81
N ALA A 9 19.27 4.25 16.27
CA ALA A 9 18.63 3.18 15.50
C ALA A 9 17.96 3.72 14.24
N VAL A 10 17.20 4.82 14.35
CA VAL A 10 16.48 5.45 13.22
C VAL A 10 17.44 6.01 12.19
N SER A 11 18.55 6.62 12.61
CA SER A 11 19.54 7.19 11.68
C SER A 11 20.17 6.16 10.74
N ARG A 12 20.11 4.86 11.10
CA ARG A 12 20.66 3.77 10.29
C ARG A 12 19.70 3.27 9.22
N PHE A 13 18.43 3.64 9.24
CA PHE A 13 17.44 3.12 8.28
C PHE A 13 17.77 3.51 6.84
N SER A 14 18.30 4.71 6.60
CA SER A 14 18.72 5.17 5.27
C SER A 14 19.77 4.29 4.59
N GLU A 15 20.52 3.51 5.35
CA GLU A 15 21.54 2.58 4.87
C GLU A 15 21.00 1.16 4.67
N MET A 16 19.79 0.88 5.17
CA MET A 16 19.20 -0.46 5.14
C MET A 16 18.61 -0.78 3.78
N LYS A 17 18.94 -1.98 3.30
CA LYS A 17 18.34 -2.62 2.12
C LYS A 17 17.48 -3.78 2.59
N VAL A 18 16.20 -3.80 2.24
CA VAL A 18 15.24 -4.77 2.77
C VAL A 18 14.50 -5.44 1.62
N LEU A 19 14.69 -6.76 1.46
CA LEU A 19 13.85 -7.57 0.59
C LEU A 19 12.52 -7.83 1.31
N VAL A 20 11.42 -7.48 0.66
CA VAL A 20 10.06 -7.74 1.15
C VAL A 20 9.42 -8.74 0.21
N ALA A 21 9.43 -10.01 0.60
CA ALA A 21 8.90 -11.11 -0.22
C ALA A 21 7.57 -11.63 0.33
N GLY A 22 6.55 -11.72 -0.52
CA GLY A 22 5.25 -12.24 -0.14
C GLY A 22 4.13 -11.85 -1.11
N ASP A 23 2.90 -12.10 -0.67
CA ASP A 23 1.71 -11.76 -1.46
C ASP A 23 1.57 -10.25 -1.56
N ILE A 24 1.36 -9.76 -2.79
CA ILE A 24 1.11 -8.36 -3.08
C ILE A 24 -0.30 -8.26 -3.62
N VAL A 25 -1.12 -7.44 -2.96
CA VAL A 25 -2.53 -7.22 -3.31
C VAL A 25 -2.77 -5.72 -3.49
N LEU A 26 -3.92 -5.36 -4.08
CA LEU A 26 -4.39 -3.98 -4.11
C LEU A 26 -5.49 -3.80 -3.06
N ASP A 27 -5.29 -2.86 -2.14
CA ASP A 27 -6.33 -2.40 -1.23
C ASP A 27 -7.05 -1.21 -1.90
N GLU A 28 -8.36 -1.32 -2.11
CA GLU A 28 -9.20 -0.26 -2.66
C GLU A 28 -10.19 0.24 -1.61
N PHE A 29 -10.13 1.53 -1.30
CA PHE A 29 -11.04 2.22 -0.41
C PHE A 29 -12.04 3.00 -1.25
N MET A 30 -13.29 2.59 -1.27
CA MET A 30 -14.37 3.29 -1.96
C MET A 30 -15.11 4.21 -0.99
N TYR A 31 -15.19 5.49 -1.35
CA TYR A 31 -15.94 6.49 -0.61
C TYR A 31 -17.28 6.71 -1.28
N THR A 32 -18.35 6.53 -0.51
CA THR A 32 -19.72 6.55 -1.02
C THR A 32 -20.68 7.21 -0.05
N GLU A 33 -21.72 7.86 -0.56
CA GLU A 33 -22.85 8.36 0.24
C GLU A 33 -24.05 7.38 0.13
N ILE A 34 -24.76 7.13 1.23
CA ILE A 34 -25.99 6.33 1.20
C ILE A 34 -27.08 7.15 0.51
N ASP A 35 -27.54 6.69 -0.66
CA ASP A 35 -28.59 7.37 -1.43
C ASP A 35 -29.98 6.88 -0.97
N ARG A 36 -30.20 5.57 -0.92
CA ARG A 36 -31.49 4.97 -0.51
C ARG A 36 -31.37 3.50 -0.12
N VAL A 37 -32.42 2.95 0.47
CA VAL A 37 -32.56 1.49 0.68
C VAL A 37 -33.11 0.85 -0.61
N SER A 38 -32.55 -0.29 -1.01
CA SER A 38 -33.03 -1.03 -2.17
C SER A 38 -34.45 -1.55 -1.96
N ARG A 39 -35.25 -1.55 -3.05
CA ARG A 39 -36.60 -2.12 -3.06
C ARG A 39 -36.59 -3.65 -3.28
N GLU A 40 -35.47 -4.20 -3.74
CA GLU A 40 -35.32 -5.62 -4.10
C GLU A 40 -34.76 -6.46 -2.96
N ALA A 41 -33.91 -5.86 -2.11
CA ALA A 41 -33.25 -6.53 -0.99
C ALA A 41 -32.95 -5.51 0.13
N PRO A 42 -32.78 -5.95 1.39
CA PRO A 42 -32.49 -5.07 2.53
C PRO A 42 -31.01 -4.61 2.54
N VAL A 43 -30.59 -3.93 1.48
CA VAL A 43 -29.24 -3.39 1.29
C VAL A 43 -29.31 -1.91 0.92
N PHE A 44 -28.25 -1.17 1.22
CA PHE A 44 -28.13 0.22 0.82
C PHE A 44 -27.67 0.34 -0.63
N ILE A 45 -28.27 1.27 -1.37
CA ILE A 45 -27.76 1.76 -2.63
C ILE A 45 -26.91 2.99 -2.29
N CYS A 46 -25.62 2.89 -2.56
CA CYS A 46 -24.67 3.96 -2.31
C CYS A 46 -24.29 4.64 -3.63
N ARG A 47 -24.18 5.97 -3.62
CA ARG A 47 -23.61 6.75 -4.73
C ARG A 47 -22.10 6.82 -4.54
N TYR A 48 -21.36 6.43 -5.58
CA TYR A 48 -19.91 6.53 -5.61
C TYR A 48 -19.46 7.99 -5.65
N GLU A 49 -18.48 8.34 -4.82
CA GLU A 49 -17.86 9.67 -4.80
C GLU A 49 -16.43 9.60 -5.35
N ASN A 50 -15.57 8.77 -4.75
CA ASN A 50 -14.22 8.48 -5.25
C ASN A 50 -13.67 7.16 -4.67
N SER A 51 -12.46 6.79 -5.09
CA SER A 51 -11.71 5.66 -4.55
C SER A 51 -10.23 5.98 -4.41
N GLU A 52 -9.60 5.38 -3.41
CA GLU A 52 -8.14 5.39 -3.27
C GLU A 52 -7.61 3.96 -3.30
N ARG A 53 -6.47 3.78 -3.97
CA ARG A 53 -5.88 2.47 -4.24
C ARG A 53 -4.44 2.43 -3.71
N PHE A 54 -4.12 1.40 -2.93
CA PHE A 54 -2.81 1.24 -2.30
C PHE A 54 -2.29 -0.20 -2.43
N PRO A 55 -0.97 -0.41 -2.52
CA PRO A 55 -0.40 -1.74 -2.38
C PRO A 55 -0.65 -2.27 -0.96
N GLY A 56 -1.31 -3.42 -0.86
CA GLY A 56 -1.59 -4.15 0.38
C GLY A 56 -0.58 -5.27 0.64
N CYS A 57 -0.74 -5.97 1.77
CA CYS A 57 0.11 -7.10 2.19
C CYS A 57 1.62 -6.76 2.12
N ALA A 58 2.42 -7.55 1.39
CA ALA A 58 3.86 -7.31 1.22
C ALA A 58 4.13 -5.95 0.54
N GLY A 59 3.21 -5.46 -0.29
CA GLY A 59 3.29 -4.12 -0.87
C GLY A 59 3.22 -3.02 0.18
N ASN A 60 2.29 -3.11 1.14
CA ASN A 60 2.20 -2.15 2.25
C ASN A 60 3.46 -2.20 3.13
N THR A 61 4.00 -3.40 3.38
CA THR A 61 5.28 -3.55 4.10
C THR A 61 6.42 -2.85 3.36
N ALA A 62 6.52 -2.98 2.03
CA ALA A 62 7.52 -2.26 1.25
C ALA A 62 7.34 -0.74 1.33
N MET A 63 6.10 -0.25 1.25
CA MET A 63 5.78 1.18 1.42
C MET A 63 6.18 1.69 2.81
N ASN A 64 6.00 0.90 3.86
CA ASN A 64 6.41 1.25 5.23
C ASN A 64 7.94 1.27 5.38
N VAL A 65 8.65 0.31 4.77
CA VAL A 65 10.12 0.34 4.75
C VAL A 65 10.63 1.62 4.07
N LEU A 66 10.01 2.01 2.96
CA LEU A 66 10.34 3.26 2.27
C LEU A 66 10.06 4.50 3.13
N SER A 67 8.92 4.55 3.81
CA SER A 67 8.56 5.69 4.66
C SER A 67 9.49 5.88 5.85
N LEU A 68 10.14 4.80 6.31
CA LEU A 68 11.21 4.83 7.31
C LEU A 68 12.55 5.33 6.75
N GLY A 69 12.64 5.61 5.45
CA GLY A 69 13.85 6.10 4.77
C GLY A 69 14.78 4.98 4.29
N ALA A 70 14.43 3.71 4.50
CA ALA A 70 15.20 2.57 4.01
C ALA A 70 14.91 2.29 2.54
N LYS A 71 15.70 1.40 1.94
CA LYS A 71 15.54 0.97 0.53
C LYS A 71 14.86 -0.40 0.45
N PRO A 72 13.55 -0.46 0.16
CA PRO A 72 12.87 -1.73 -0.06
C PRO A 72 13.15 -2.31 -1.45
N TYR A 73 13.10 -3.64 -1.54
CA TYR A 73 13.05 -4.41 -2.77
C TYR A 73 11.83 -5.33 -2.66
N PRO A 74 10.66 -4.95 -3.20
CA PRO A 74 9.48 -5.81 -3.16
C PRO A 74 9.64 -6.99 -4.13
N ALA A 75 9.31 -8.20 -3.67
CA ALA A 75 9.34 -9.41 -4.48
C ALA A 75 8.04 -10.19 -4.31
N GLY A 76 7.25 -10.25 -5.38
CA GLY A 76 5.96 -10.93 -5.38
C GLY A 76 5.42 -11.08 -6.79
N ILE A 77 4.21 -11.60 -6.90
CA ILE A 77 3.50 -11.76 -8.17
C ILE A 77 2.31 -10.82 -8.15
N VAL A 78 2.13 -10.09 -9.24
CA VAL A 78 0.92 -9.30 -9.52
C VAL A 78 0.31 -9.74 -10.84
N GLY A 79 -0.99 -9.47 -11.01
CA GLY A 79 -1.71 -9.75 -12.24
C GLY A 79 -1.18 -8.95 -13.44
N ARG A 80 -1.46 -9.43 -14.65
CA ARG A 80 -1.26 -8.66 -15.89
C ARG A 80 -2.55 -7.92 -16.24
N ASP A 81 -2.99 -7.09 -15.30
CA ASP A 81 -4.25 -6.34 -15.33
C ASP A 81 -4.01 -4.90 -14.84
N GLU A 82 -5.08 -4.12 -14.79
CA GLU A 82 -5.04 -2.72 -14.34
C GLU A 82 -4.52 -2.61 -12.90
N ASP A 83 -4.95 -3.50 -12.02
CA ASP A 83 -4.56 -3.50 -10.61
C ASP A 83 -3.08 -3.83 -10.44
N GLY A 84 -2.58 -4.85 -11.14
CA GLY A 84 -1.15 -5.17 -11.15
C GLY A 84 -0.30 -4.05 -11.74
N THR A 85 -0.79 -3.36 -12.78
CA THR A 85 -0.14 -2.18 -13.36
C THR A 85 -0.09 -1.04 -12.35
N HIS A 86 -1.20 -0.76 -11.65
CA HIS A 86 -1.28 0.28 -10.62
C HIS A 86 -0.30 0.01 -9.48
N ILE A 87 -0.16 -1.24 -9.04
CA ILE A 87 0.82 -1.62 -8.01
C ILE A 87 2.25 -1.37 -8.50
N ALA A 88 2.60 -1.83 -9.71
CA ALA A 88 3.92 -1.65 -10.28
C ALA A 88 4.27 -0.17 -10.44
N ASP A 89 3.34 0.63 -10.98
CA ASP A 89 3.50 2.08 -11.14
C ASP A 89 3.67 2.76 -9.78
N ARG A 90 2.93 2.34 -8.75
CA ARG A 90 3.07 2.90 -7.41
C ARG A 90 4.47 2.67 -6.85
N PHE A 91 5.04 1.48 -7.01
CA PHE A 91 6.40 1.19 -6.57
C PHE A 91 7.45 1.99 -7.37
N TRP A 92 7.33 2.03 -8.70
CA TRP A 92 8.26 2.75 -9.57
C TRP A 92 8.26 4.25 -9.27
N ASN A 93 7.09 4.86 -9.16
CA ASN A 93 6.92 6.28 -8.85
C ASN A 93 7.36 6.64 -7.43
N SER A 94 7.40 5.65 -6.52
CA SER A 94 7.93 5.83 -5.17
C SER A 94 9.46 5.66 -5.09
N GLY A 95 10.13 5.40 -6.22
CA GLY A 95 11.58 5.21 -6.29
C GLY A 95 12.06 3.84 -5.81
N MET A 96 11.18 2.83 -5.77
CA MET A 96 11.58 1.46 -5.49
C MET A 96 12.14 0.79 -6.75
N ASP A 97 13.18 -0.01 -6.58
CA ASP A 97 13.70 -0.86 -7.65
C ASP A 97 12.83 -2.13 -7.72
N LEU A 98 12.20 -2.38 -8.88
CA LEU A 98 11.47 -3.61 -9.20
C LEU A 98 12.34 -4.62 -9.95
#